data_AF-A0A6A5TJJ8-F1
#
_entry.id   AF-A0A6A5TJJ8-F1
#
_cell.length_a   1.000
_cell.length_b   1.000
_cell.length_c   1.000
_cell.angle_alpha   90.00
_cell.angle_beta   90.00
_cell.angle_gamma   90.00
#
_symmetry.space_group_name_H-M   'P 1'
#
loop_
_entity.id
_entity.type
_entity.pdbx_description
1 polymer ?
#
loop_
_entity_poly.entity_id
_entity_poly.type
_entity_poly.pdbx_seq_one_letter_code
_entity_poly.pdbx_strand_id
1 'polypeptide(L)'
;MHAAEILRLDTEKFKTAKQASDLEMEGERLEAELARLGGVLGELETEGVEGGERERGAEDATVLKLKVYRTLGIDVEADSTTGQYNKAVIRNAAKGDVHVVNIDPKFSRHFYTNYFWRTM
;
A
#
# COMPACT_ATOMS: atom_id res chain seq x y z
N MET A 1 -31.62 -65.13 -19.29
CA MET A 1 -31.84 -64.11 -18.25
C MET A 1 -30.55 -63.41 -17.80
N HIS A 2 -29.38 -64.07 -17.81
CA HIS A 2 -28.10 -63.49 -17.37
C HIS A 2 -27.53 -62.36 -18.26
N ALA A 3 -27.61 -62.49 -19.59
CA ALA A 3 -26.98 -61.53 -20.51
C ALA A 3 -27.59 -60.11 -20.42
N ALA A 4 -28.90 -60.00 -20.18
CA ALA A 4 -29.58 -58.71 -20.02
C ALA A 4 -29.18 -58.02 -18.71
N GLU A 5 -28.93 -58.79 -17.66
CA GLU A 5 -28.52 -58.27 -16.36
C GLU A 5 -27.05 -57.81 -16.38
N ILE A 6 -26.17 -58.55 -17.04
CA ILE A 6 -24.78 -58.13 -17.29
C ILE A 6 -24.75 -56.81 -18.07
N LEU A 7 -25.54 -56.69 -19.15
CA LEU A 7 -25.58 -55.46 -19.95
C LEU A 7 -26.11 -54.24 -19.16
N ARG A 8 -27.11 -54.46 -18.30
CA ARG A 8 -27.61 -53.40 -17.39
C ARG A 8 -26.51 -52.94 -16.43
N LEU A 9 -25.82 -53.90 -15.79
CA LEU A 9 -24.75 -53.61 -14.84
C LEU A 9 -23.56 -52.90 -15.51
N ASP A 10 -23.19 -53.28 -16.74
CA ASP A 10 -22.13 -52.60 -17.50
C ASP A 10 -22.50 -51.15 -17.83
N THR A 11 -23.77 -50.91 -18.18
CA THR A 11 -24.28 -49.55 -18.44
C THR A 11 -24.26 -48.70 -17.17
N GLU A 12 -24.69 -49.27 -16.04
CA GLU A 12 -24.66 -48.59 -14.75
C GLU A 12 -23.22 -48.28 -14.30
N LYS A 13 -22.31 -49.26 -14.43
CA LYS A 13 -20.90 -49.09 -14.12
C LYS A 13 -20.26 -47.99 -14.96
N PHE A 14 -20.53 -47.97 -16.27
CA PHE A 14 -20.01 -46.93 -17.16
C PHE A 14 -20.55 -45.55 -16.78
N LYS A 15 -21.85 -45.46 -16.49
CA LYS A 15 -22.48 -44.20 -16.07
C LYS A 15 -21.87 -43.68 -14.77
N THR A 16 -21.71 -44.54 -13.77
CA THR A 16 -21.10 -44.18 -12.48
C THR A 16 -19.64 -43.77 -12.65
N ALA A 17 -18.85 -44.51 -13.45
CA ALA A 17 -17.45 -44.18 -13.71
C ALA A 17 -17.32 -42.82 -14.42
N LYS A 18 -18.20 -42.53 -15.39
CA LYS A 18 -18.23 -41.24 -16.06
C LYS A 18 -18.57 -40.11 -15.08
N GLN A 19 -19.60 -40.29 -14.26
CA GLN A 19 -19.99 -39.29 -13.26
C GLN A 19 -18.89 -39.03 -12.23
N ALA A 20 -18.17 -40.07 -11.81
CA ALA A 20 -17.02 -39.92 -10.93
C ALA A 20 -15.90 -39.10 -11.60
N SER A 21 -15.55 -39.43 -12.85
CA SER A 21 -14.53 -38.69 -13.61
C SER A 21 -14.92 -37.23 -13.84
N ASP A 22 -16.19 -36.95 -14.15
CA ASP A 22 -16.68 -35.58 -14.35
C ASP A 22 -16.57 -34.77 -13.04
N LEU A 23 -16.89 -35.40 -11.89
CA LEU A 23 -16.77 -34.77 -10.56
C LEU A 23 -15.31 -34.55 -10.13
N GLU A 24 -14.41 -35.49 -10.44
CA GLU A 24 -12.98 -35.36 -10.16
C GLU A 24 -12.38 -34.18 -10.93
N MET A 25 -12.68 -34.06 -12.24
CA MET A 25 -12.24 -32.92 -13.05
C MET A 25 -12.75 -31.58 -12.51
N GLU A 26 -14.01 -31.53 -12.08
CA GLU A 26 -14.58 -30.31 -11.49
C GLU A 26 -13.94 -29.99 -10.12
N GLY A 27 -13.61 -31.01 -9.32
CA GLY A 27 -12.87 -30.87 -8.08
C GLY A 27 -11.49 -30.24 -8.30
N GLU A 28 -10.71 -30.78 -9.23
CA GLU A 28 -9.39 -30.23 -9.59
C GLU A 28 -9.49 -28.77 -10.08
N ARG A 29 -10.52 -28.45 -10.86
CA ARG A 29 -10.78 -27.08 -11.34
C ARG A 29 -11.06 -26.12 -10.18
N LEU A 30 -11.88 -26.55 -9.22
CA LEU A 30 -12.23 -25.73 -8.04
C LEU A 30 -11.04 -25.56 -7.10
N GLU A 31 -10.22 -26.58 -6.91
CA GLU A 31 -8.99 -26.49 -6.11
C GLU A 31 -7.98 -25.50 -6.73
N ALA A 32 -7.80 -25.54 -8.05
CA ALA A 32 -6.95 -24.58 -8.75
C ALA A 32 -7.46 -23.14 -8.59
N GLU A 33 -8.79 -22.94 -8.65
CA GLU A 33 -9.39 -21.62 -8.45
C GLU A 33 -9.25 -21.14 -7.00
N LEU A 34 -9.41 -22.03 -6.02
CA LEU A 34 -9.16 -21.71 -4.61
C LEU A 34 -7.70 -21.29 -4.37
N ALA A 35 -6.74 -22.01 -4.94
CA ALA A 35 -5.32 -21.66 -4.82
C ALA A 35 -5.03 -20.28 -5.44
N ARG A 36 -5.61 -20.01 -6.62
CA ARG A 36 -5.48 -18.71 -7.31
C ARG A 36 -6.07 -17.57 -6.48
N LEU A 37 -7.29 -17.73 -5.99
CA LEU A 37 -7.97 -16.72 -5.17
C LEU A 37 -7.26 -16.50 -3.84
N GLY A 38 -6.75 -17.57 -3.21
CA GLY A 38 -5.93 -17.47 -2.00
C GLY A 38 -4.65 -16.68 -2.22
N GLY A 39 -3.98 -16.85 -3.37
CA GLY A 39 -2.83 -16.05 -3.76
C GLY A 39 -3.16 -14.56 -3.88
N VAL A 40 -4.23 -14.23 -4.62
CA VAL A 40 -4.71 -12.84 -4.79
C VAL A 40 -5.08 -12.21 -3.45
N LEU A 41 -5.74 -12.97 -2.56
CA LEU A 41 -6.07 -12.50 -1.23
C LEU A 41 -4.81 -12.20 -0.41
N GLY A 42 -3.82 -13.09 -0.43
CA GLY A 42 -2.55 -12.88 0.29
C GLY A 42 -1.75 -11.69 -0.23
N GLU A 43 -1.75 -11.47 -1.54
CA GLU A 43 -1.18 -10.26 -2.16
C GLU A 43 -1.90 -9.01 -1.64
N LEU A 44 -3.23 -8.98 -1.68
CA LEU A 44 -4.04 -7.85 -1.25
C LEU A 44 -3.96 -7.58 0.26
N GLU A 45 -3.87 -8.62 1.09
CA GLU A 45 -3.63 -8.49 2.54
C GLU A 45 -2.27 -7.86 2.84
N THR A 46 -1.25 -8.23 2.04
CA THR A 46 0.09 -7.63 2.13
C THR A 46 0.12 -6.18 1.63
N GLU A 47 -0.73 -5.88 0.65
CA GLU A 47 -0.93 -4.58 0.03
C GLU A 47 -1.68 -3.60 0.95
N GLY A 48 -2.60 -4.11 1.77
CA GLY A 48 -3.40 -3.32 2.70
C GLY A 48 -4.50 -2.49 2.01
N VAL A 49 -5.33 -1.81 2.80
CA VAL A 49 -6.53 -1.09 2.34
C VAL A 49 -6.22 0.12 1.44
N GLU A 50 -4.96 0.59 1.43
CA GLU A 50 -4.55 1.78 0.67
C GLU A 50 -4.19 1.50 -0.80
N GLY A 51 -4.10 0.24 -1.24
CA GLY A 51 -3.72 -0.09 -2.62
C GLY A 51 -2.23 0.14 -2.88
N GLY A 52 -1.58 -0.89 -3.37
CA GLY A 52 -0.15 -1.06 -3.52
C GLY A 52 0.40 -0.33 -4.71
N GLU A 53 0.57 0.97 -4.57
CA GLU A 53 1.64 1.71 -5.22
C GLU A 53 2.15 2.79 -4.26
N ARG A 54 3.07 2.42 -3.38
CA ARG A 54 4.06 3.35 -2.84
C ARG A 54 5.41 2.68 -2.89
N GLU A 55 6.24 3.15 -3.81
CA GLU A 55 7.62 2.74 -4.03
C GLU A 55 8.37 2.56 -2.71
N ARG A 56 8.56 1.31 -2.26
CA ARG A 56 9.26 0.94 -1.00
C ARG A 56 10.77 1.27 -0.98
N GLY A 57 11.25 2.18 -1.83
CA GLY A 57 12.66 2.60 -1.86
C GLY A 57 12.88 4.11 -1.90
N ALA A 58 11.94 4.89 -2.45
CA ALA A 58 12.12 6.33 -2.68
C ALA A 58 11.29 7.21 -1.72
N GLU A 59 10.12 6.73 -1.27
CA GLU A 59 9.27 7.51 -0.35
C GLU A 59 9.86 7.61 1.06
N ASP A 60 10.68 6.66 1.50
CA ASP A 60 11.17 6.67 2.88
C ASP A 60 12.16 7.81 3.12
N ALA A 61 13.11 8.09 2.21
CA ALA A 61 14.14 9.09 2.47
C ALA A 61 13.58 10.51 2.61
N THR A 62 12.64 10.92 1.75
CA THR A 62 12.05 12.26 1.81
C THR A 62 11.05 12.38 2.95
N VAL A 63 10.20 11.37 3.17
CA VAL A 63 9.25 11.37 4.28
C VAL A 63 10.00 11.33 5.62
N LEU A 64 11.07 10.54 5.75
CA LEU A 64 11.93 10.54 6.93
C LEU A 64 12.60 11.88 7.15
N LYS A 65 13.17 12.51 6.11
CA LYS A 65 13.75 13.86 6.22
C LYS A 65 12.71 14.86 6.73
N LEU A 66 11.50 14.84 6.18
CA LEU A 66 10.41 15.72 6.63
C LEU A 66 9.98 15.42 8.07
N LYS A 67 9.92 14.15 8.48
CA LYS A 67 9.66 13.76 9.88
C LYS A 67 10.75 14.29 10.81
N VAL A 68 12.03 14.15 10.44
CA VAL A 68 13.17 14.67 11.21
C VAL A 68 13.05 16.19 11.37
N TYR A 69 12.77 16.94 10.30
CA TYR A 69 12.59 18.39 10.39
C TYR A 69 11.41 18.79 11.28
N ARG A 70 10.29 18.06 11.21
CA ARG A 70 9.13 18.29 12.08
C ARG A 70 9.45 18.03 13.56
N THR A 71 10.24 17.00 13.87
CA THR A 71 10.74 16.71 15.23
C THR A 71 11.68 17.80 15.74
N LEU A 72 12.46 18.44 14.86
CA LEU A 72 13.27 19.61 15.19
C LEU A 72 12.43 20.90 15.39
N GLY A 73 11.11 20.81 15.27
CA GLY A 73 10.21 21.96 15.42
C GLY A 73 10.07 22.82 14.18
N ILE A 74 10.52 22.35 13.00
CA ILE A 74 10.35 23.06 11.73
C ILE A 74 9.13 22.50 11.00
N ASP A 75 8.11 23.33 10.80
CA ASP A 75 6.95 23.04 9.98
C ASP A 75 6.92 23.94 8.74
N VAL A 76 6.30 23.47 7.66
CA VAL A 76 6.10 24.27 6.45
C VAL A 76 4.62 24.27 6.10
N GLU A 77 4.09 25.45 5.81
CA GLU A 77 2.69 25.63 5.44
C GLU A 77 2.60 26.00 3.98
N ALA A 78 1.72 25.31 3.24
CA ALA A 78 1.35 25.72 1.90
C ALA A 78 0.39 26.91 1.98
N ASP A 79 0.63 27.90 1.14
CA ASP A 79 -0.32 28.99 0.92
C ASP A 79 -1.65 28.42 0.40
N SER A 80 -2.76 28.75 1.07
CA SER A 80 -4.09 28.21 0.77
C SER A 80 -4.63 28.60 -0.60
N THR A 81 -4.11 29.67 -1.20
CA THR A 81 -4.58 30.22 -2.48
C THR A 81 -3.67 29.79 -3.63
N THR A 82 -2.36 29.74 -3.42
CA THR A 82 -1.38 29.43 -4.48
C THR A 82 -0.80 28.02 -4.42
N GLY A 83 -0.94 27.33 -3.28
CA GLY A 83 -0.34 26.02 -3.02
C GLY A 83 1.18 26.05 -2.84
N GLN A 84 1.80 27.23 -2.81
CA GLN A 84 3.25 27.37 -2.70
C GLN A 84 3.71 27.28 -1.23
N TYR A 85 4.82 26.57 -0.99
CA TYR A 85 5.44 26.45 0.34
C TYR A 85 6.39 27.64 0.60
N ASN A 86 5.81 28.81 0.83
CA ASN A 86 6.54 30.05 1.09
C ASN A 86 6.54 30.45 2.57
N LYS A 87 6.05 29.59 3.47
CA LYS A 87 5.96 29.87 4.91
C LYS A 87 6.52 28.71 5.73
N ALA A 88 7.39 29.03 6.66
CA ALA A 88 7.97 28.10 7.63
C ALA A 88 7.66 28.54 9.06
N VAL A 89 7.40 27.59 9.95
CA VAL A 89 7.14 27.81 11.37
C VAL A 89 8.20 27.06 12.16
N ILE A 90 9.04 27.78 12.91
CA ILE A 90 10.08 27.21 13.76
C ILE A 90 9.63 27.32 15.22
N ARG A 91 9.55 26.19 15.91
CA ARG A 91 9.14 26.08 17.32
C ARG A 91 10.34 25.67 18.16
N ASN A 92 10.77 26.54 19.07
CA ASN A 92 11.84 26.22 20.00
C ASN A 92 11.24 25.69 21.31
N ALA A 93 11.31 24.38 21.51
CA ALA A 93 10.74 23.75 22.71
C ALA A 93 11.47 24.15 24.00
N ALA A 94 12.75 24.53 23.93
CA ALA A 94 13.55 24.89 25.11
C ALA A 94 13.25 26.30 25.62
N LYS A 95 13.01 27.25 24.71
CA LYS A 95 12.70 28.65 25.02
C LYS A 95 11.21 28.95 25.05
N GLY A 96 10.38 28.10 24.44
CA GLY A 96 8.92 28.27 24.37
C GLY A 96 8.46 29.32 23.35
N ASP A 97 9.33 29.77 22.45
CA ASP A 97 9.02 30.74 21.40
C ASP A 97 8.77 30.08 20.03
N VAL A 98 7.98 30.77 19.21
CA VAL A 98 7.59 30.34 17.86
C VAL A 98 7.91 31.45 16.87
N HIS A 99 8.69 31.14 15.85
CA HIS A 99 9.08 32.05 14.77
C HIS A 99 8.38 31.65 13.49
N VAL A 100 7.59 32.56 12.93
CA VAL A 100 6.94 32.38 11.63
C VAL A 100 7.73 33.17 10.58
N VAL A 101 8.22 32.47 9.56
CA VAL A 101 9.11 33.03 8.53
C VAL A 101 8.47 32.85 7.16
N ASN A 102 8.26 33.98 6.46
CA ASN A 102 7.88 33.96 5.05
C ASN A 102 9.14 33.98 4.18
N ILE A 103 9.24 33.06 3.24
CA ILE A 103 10.36 32.88 2.33
C ILE A 103 10.18 33.80 1.13
N ASP A 104 10.88 34.95 1.16
CA ASP A 104 11.02 35.86 0.03
C ASP A 104 12.28 35.50 -0.79
N PRO A 105 12.17 35.35 -2.13
CA PRO A 105 13.30 35.10 -3.04
C PRO A 105 14.43 36.13 -2.98
N LYS A 106 14.19 37.34 -2.44
CA LYS A 106 15.20 38.39 -2.27
C LYS A 106 16.33 38.00 -1.32
N PHE A 107 16.08 37.08 -0.39
CA PHE A 107 17.10 36.63 0.54
C PHE A 107 17.75 35.33 0.06
N SER A 108 19.05 35.19 0.33
CA SER A 108 19.79 34.00 -0.08
C SER A 108 19.41 32.79 0.77
N ARG A 109 19.59 31.59 0.21
CA ARG A 109 19.42 30.33 0.97
C ARG A 109 20.30 30.30 2.23
N HIS A 110 21.51 30.87 2.15
CA HIS A 110 22.43 30.93 3.28
C HIS A 110 21.89 31.79 4.43
N PHE A 111 21.20 32.89 4.11
CA PHE A 111 20.55 33.73 5.12
C PHE A 111 19.50 32.93 5.90
N TYR A 112 18.59 32.22 5.20
CA TYR A 112 17.55 31.41 5.85
C TYR A 112 18.11 30.25 6.65
N THR A 113 19.10 29.52 6.11
CA THR A 113 19.76 28.44 6.85
C THR A 113 20.33 28.93 8.18
N ASN A 114 21.10 30.04 8.16
CA ASN A 114 21.67 30.62 9.37
C ASN A 114 20.59 31.12 10.34
N TYR A 115 19.51 31.71 9.83
CA TYR A 115 18.41 32.18 10.65
C TYR A 115 17.71 31.01 11.37
N PHE A 116 17.35 29.94 10.64
CA PHE A 116 16.67 28.77 11.22
C PHE A 116 17.51 28.09 12.31
N TRP A 117 18.81 27.90 12.08
CA TRP A 117 19.68 27.31 13.09
C TRP A 117 19.86 28.18 14.34
N ARG A 118 19.69 29.50 14.23
CA ARG A 118 19.78 30.42 15.37
C ARG A 118 18.47 30.49 16.17
N THR A 119 17.32 30.27 15.52
CA THR A 119 16.00 30.34 16.16
C THR A 119 15.55 29.02 16.77
N MET A 120 16.10 27.88 16.34
CA MET A 120 16.02 26.61 17.09
C MET A 120 16.68 26.72 18.46
#